data_AF-F5LJL0-F1
#
_entry.id   AF-F5LJL0-F1
#
_cell.length_a   1.000
_cell.length_b   1.000
_cell.length_c   1.000
_cell.angle_alpha   90.00
_cell.angle_beta   90.00
_cell.angle_gamma   90.00
#
_symmetry.space_group_name_H-M   'P 1'
#
loop_
_entity.id
_entity.type
_entity.pdbx_description
1 polymer ?
#
loop_
_entity_poly.entity_id
_entity_poly.type
_entity_poly.pdbx_seq_one_letter_code
_entity_poly.pdbx_strand_id
1 'polypeptide(L)' 'MREVFKKADVLVDEFLGDFKNKWDPSVQAPWQSDSVELTELWLFTHTITHEFHHRGQMLKMGRQLGYIPPKMNLAKPK' A
#
# COMPACT_ATOMS: atom_id res chain seq x y z
N MET A 1 17.68 -2.87 3.20
CA MET A 1 16.42 -2.56 2.49
C MET A 1 15.47 -3.75 2.37
N ARG A 2 15.86 -4.92 1.83
CA ARG A 2 14.94 -6.07 1.71
C ARG A 2 14.31 -6.52 3.04
N GLU A 3 15.08 -6.50 4.12
CA GLU A 3 14.54 -6.83 5.46
C GLU A 3 13.50 -5.82 5.98
N VAL A 4 13.49 -4.57 5.48
CA VAL A 4 12.46 -3.59 5.86
C VAL A 4 11.12 -3.96 5.23
N PHE A 5 11.12 -4.43 3.97
CA PHE A 5 9.91 -4.92 3.32
C PHE A 5 9.32 -6.14 4.03
N LYS A 6 10.15 -7.07 4.53
CA LYS A 6 9.66 -8.19 5.33
C LYS A 6 8.94 -7.74 6.61
N LYS A 7 9.44 -6.68 7.26
CA LYS A 7 8.75 -6.10 8.43
C LYS A 7 7.44 -5.44 8.05
N ALA A 8 7.38 -4.78 6.89
CA ALA A 8 6.14 -4.24 6.35
C ALA A 8 5.13 -5.35 6.04
N ASP A 9 5.57 -6.48 5.48
CA ASP A 9 4.71 -7.64 5.20
C ASP A 9 4.05 -8.16 6.48
N VAL A 10 4.83 -8.32 7.57
CA VAL A 10 4.31 -8.73 8.89
C VAL A 10 3.29 -7.72 9.42
N LEU A 11 3.61 -6.42 9.34
CA LEU A 11 2.72 -5.37 9.83
C LEU A 11 1.41 -5.28 9.05
N VAL A 12 1.45 -5.49 7.72
CA VAL A 12 0.25 -5.54 6.89
C VAL A 12 -0.59 -6.78 7.21
N ASP A 13 0.03 -7.92 7.47
CA ASP A 13 -0.68 -9.15 7.87
C ASP A 13 -1.39 -8.98 9.22
N GLU A 14 -0.70 -8.41 10.22
CA GLU A 14 -1.28 -8.06 11.52
C GLU A 14 -2.47 -7.09 11.36
N PHE A 15 -2.29 -6.01 10.59
CA PHE A 15 -3.35 -5.04 10.30
C PHE A 15 -4.58 -5.70 9.65
N LEU A 16 -4.37 -6.56 8.65
CA LEU A 16 -5.47 -7.27 8.00
C LEU A 16 -6.16 -8.24 8.97
N GLY A 17 -5.41 -8.91 9.85
CA GLY A 17 -5.95 -9.76 10.91
C GLY A 17 -6.92 -9.01 11.83
N ASP A 18 -6.53 -7.81 12.25
CA ASP A 18 -7.27 -7.02 13.23
C ASP A 18 -8.49 -6.29 12.65
N PHE A 19 -8.40 -5.86 11.38
CA PHE A 19 -9.33 -4.92 10.75
C PHE A 19 -10.14 -5.46 9.55
N LYS A 20 -9.94 -6.71 9.08
CA LYS A 20 -10.63 -7.26 7.88
C LYS A 20 -12.16 -7.12 7.83
N ASN A 21 -12.82 -6.87 8.96
CA ASN A 21 -14.26 -6.65 9.07
C ASN A 21 -14.62 -5.40 9.90
N LYS A 22 -13.66 -4.48 10.10
CA LYS A 22 -13.79 -3.28 10.93
C LYS A 22 -13.27 -2.08 10.15
N TRP A 23 -14.02 -1.66 9.14
CA TRP A 23 -13.61 -0.63 8.19
C TRP A 23 -14.12 0.78 8.54
N ASP A 24 -15.06 0.87 9.49
CA ASP A 24 -15.68 2.10 10.00
C ASP A 24 -15.09 2.73 11.29
N PRO A 25 -13.96 2.30 11.90
CA PRO A 25 -13.37 3.07 12.99
C PRO A 25 -12.73 4.38 12.50
N SER A 26 -12.88 5.46 13.29
CA SER A 26 -12.12 6.69 13.11
C SER A 26 -10.85 6.64 13.97
N VAL A 27 -9.71 6.37 13.33
CA VAL A 27 -8.41 6.58 13.98
C VAL A 27 -7.92 7.97 13.61
N GLN A 28 -7.76 8.84 14.60
CA GLN A 28 -7.02 10.08 14.40
C GLN A 28 -5.53 9.76 14.43
N ALA A 29 -4.85 9.88 13.29
CA ALA A 29 -3.40 9.74 13.27
C ALA A 29 -2.74 10.95 13.95
N PRO A 30 -1.80 10.73 14.89
CA PRO A 30 -1.20 11.81 15.69
C PRO A 30 -0.31 12.79 14.88
N TRP A 31 -0.08 12.54 13.59
CA TRP A 31 0.72 13.40 12.70
C TRP A 31 -0.10 14.26 11.74
N GLN A 32 -1.43 14.33 11.90
CA GLN A 32 -2.32 15.06 10.98
C GLN A 32 -3.00 16.25 11.67
N SER A 33 -3.19 17.36 10.93
CA SER A 33 -4.04 18.49 11.38
C SER A 33 -5.52 18.08 11.36
N ASP A 34 -6.32 18.71 12.22
CA ASP A 34 -7.72 18.42 12.65
C ASP A 34 -8.81 18.08 11.61
N SER A 35 -8.49 17.82 10.33
CA SER A 35 -9.48 17.79 9.24
C SER A 35 -9.56 16.51 8.41
N VAL A 36 -8.89 15.42 8.77
CA VAL A 36 -9.03 14.15 8.03
C VAL A 36 -9.17 13.00 9.02
N GLU A 37 -10.36 12.41 9.06
CA GLU A 37 -10.54 11.10 9.67
C GLU A 37 -9.88 10.04 8.79
N LEU A 38 -8.88 9.34 9.32
CA LEU A 38 -8.25 8.22 8.64
C LEU A 38 -8.91 6.94 9.13
N THR A 39 -9.81 6.41 8.34
CA THR A 39 -10.32 5.05 8.58
C THR A 39 -9.26 4.03 8.18
N GLU A 40 -9.36 2.82 8.73
CA GLU A 40 -8.49 1.71 8.35
C GLU A 40 -8.66 1.36 6.87
N LEU A 41 -9.88 1.52 6.33
CA LEU A 41 -10.11 1.39 4.90
C LEU A 41 -9.34 2.44 4.10
N TRP A 42 -9.33 3.70 4.56
CA TRP A 42 -8.53 4.75 3.94
C TRP A 42 -7.04 4.40 3.99
N LEU A 43 -6.51 4.01 5.16
CA LEU A 43 -5.09 3.68 5.33
C LEU A 43 -4.66 2.55 4.40
N PHE A 44 -5.47 1.50 4.32
CA PHE A 44 -5.24 0.35 3.47
C PHE A 44 -5.25 0.74 1.97
N THR A 45 -6.32 1.39 1.54
CA THR A 45 -6.51 1.75 0.12
C THR A 45 -5.51 2.83 -0.33
N HIS A 46 -5.22 3.81 0.51
CA HIS A 46 -4.23 4.84 0.25
C HIS A 46 -2.83 4.22 0.08
N THR A 47 -2.40 3.36 1.00
CA THR A 47 -1.07 2.73 0.93
C THR A 47 -0.91 1.88 -0.33
N ILE A 48 -1.92 1.08 -0.69
CA ILE A 48 -1.91 0.26 -1.90
C ILE A 48 -1.81 1.15 -3.15
N THR A 49 -2.68 2.15 -3.27
CA THR A 49 -2.68 3.05 -4.43
C THR A 49 -1.37 3.82 -4.57
N HIS A 50 -0.79 4.26 -3.44
CA HIS A 50 0.50 4.93 -3.39
C HIS A 50 1.66 4.01 -3.83
N GLU A 51 1.65 2.73 -3.44
CA GLU A 51 2.64 1.76 -3.92
C GLU A 51 2.56 1.59 -5.45
N PHE A 52 1.36 1.40 -6.00
CA PHE A 52 1.18 1.26 -7.46
C PHE A 52 1.60 2.53 -8.21
N HIS A 53 1.35 3.72 -7.66
CA HIS A 53 1.80 4.98 -8.23
C HIS A 53 3.32 5.04 -8.38
N HIS A 54 4.06 4.82 -7.28
CA HIS A 54 5.53 4.87 -7.30
C HIS A 54 6.14 3.73 -8.12
N ARG A 55 5.54 2.55 -8.05
CA ARG A 55 5.96 1.43 -8.91
C ARG A 55 5.79 1.79 -10.38
N GLY A 56 4.70 2.45 -10.76
CA GLY A 56 4.51 2.97 -12.12
C GLY A 56 5.62 3.91 -12.57
N GLN A 57 6.05 4.83 -11.70
CA GLN A 57 7.19 5.72 -11.98
C GLN A 57 8.48 4.93 -12.24
N MET A 58 8.80 3.96 -11.38
CA MET A 58 10.01 3.13 -11.52
C MET A 58 10.01 2.32 -12.82
N LEU A 59 8.87 1.76 -13.22
CA LEU A 59 8.77 0.99 -14.47
C LEU A 59 8.95 1.88 -15.70
N LYS A 60 8.41 3.11 -15.67
CA LYS A 60 8.63 4.09 -16.74
C LYS A 60 10.12 4.41 -16.89
N MET A 61 10.79 4.73 -15.78
CA MET A 61 12.22 4.99 -15.77
C MET A 61 13.01 3.78 -16.27
N GLY A 62 12.70 2.58 -15.78
CA GLY A 62 13.34 1.34 -16.21
C GLY A 62 13.23 1.12 -17.72
N ARG A 63 12.04 1.31 -18.31
CA ARG A 63 11.86 1.20 -19.77
C ARG A 63 12.72 2.20 -20.54
N GLN A 64 12.81 3.45 -20.07
CA GLN A 64 13.67 4.46 -20.69
C GLN A 64 15.16 4.09 -20.63
N LEU A 65 15.56 3.27 -19.65
CA LEU A 65 16.92 2.75 -19.48
C LEU A 65 17.15 1.38 -20.15
N GLY A 66 16.20 0.88 -20.95
CA GLY A 66 16.31 -0.41 -21.65
C GLY A 66 15.97 -1.64 -20.80
N TYR A 67 15.47 -1.47 -19.57
CA TYR A 67 14.96 -2.57 -18.76
C TYR A 67 13.56 -3.01 -19.25
N ILE A 68 13.35 -4.33 -19.37
CA ILE A 68 12.05 -4.92 -19.67
C ILE A 68 11.36 -5.27 -18.34
N PRO A 69 10.35 -4.50 -17.91
CA PRO A 69 9.69 -4.78 -16.64
C PRO A 69 8.87 -6.06 -16.65
N PRO A 70 8.69 -6.71 -15.48
CA PRO A 70 7.79 -7.84 -15.34
C PRO A 70 6.34 -7.44 -15.63
N LYS A 71 5.49 -8.44 -15.93
CA LYS A 71 4.04 -8.22 -16.09
C LYS A 71 3.45 -7.70 -14.78
N MET A 72 2.64 -6.65 -14.89
CA MET A 72 2.03 -5.92 -13.78
C MET A 72 0.54 -6.22 -13.59
N ASN A 73 0.01 -7.21 -14.33
CA ASN A 73 -1.40 -7.56 -14.24
C ASN A 73 -1.69 -8.13 -12.85
N LEU A 74 -2.83 -7.75 -12.30
CA LEU A 74 -3.35 -8.37 -11.09
C LEU A 74 -3.56 -9.87 -11.34
N ALA A 75 -3.35 -10.67 -10.29
CA ALA A 75 -3.69 -12.08 -10.33
C ALA A 75 -5.18 -12.24 -10.67
N LYS A 76 -5.51 -13.23 -11.50
CA LYS A 76 -6.91 -13.53 -11.77
C LYS A 76 -7.56 -14.04 -10.48
N PRO A 77 -8.78 -13.59 -10.15
CA PRO A 77 -9.53 -14.20 -9.05
C PRO A 77 -9.70 -15.70 -9.32
N LYS A 78 -9.59 -16.51 -8.26
CA LYS A 78 -9.84 -17.95 -8.30
C LYS A 78 -11.34 -18.24 -8.25
#